data_AF-A0A9E2XY26-F1
#
_entry.id   AF-A0A9E2XY26-F1
#
_cell.length_a   1.000
_cell.length_b   1.000
_cell.length_c   1.000
_cell.angle_alpha   90.00
_cell.angle_beta   90.00
_cell.angle_gamma   90.00
#
_symmetry.space_group_name_H-M   'P 1'
#
loop_
_entity.id
_entity.type
_entity.pdbx_description
1 polymer ?
#
loop_
_entity_poly.entity_id
_entity_poly.type
_entity_poly.pdbx_seq_one_letter_code
_entity_poly.pdbx_strand_id
1 'polypeptide(L)'
;MDRWRLNILGRFELRAPNGQEVALGARKSIALLALLAAAPGQRMSRDRVAGLLWEDMPDAQARGNLRQLLAATRRPAPFLEADAGSIGFSAGMVETDLATFEAAIAEETPAALERAAGLYRADLLDGFSLRDRDFDDWLTGERERLREHAVQLFLHLMERAAATGGEPAIRWALRILAVDPVHEPAHRALMELYAAQGRHAAALRQYEQLRVTLARELEARPEPETDALVRRIRDDRRSPARPVVEPSSVESDGSMRAEARPLPDPPPVPETPSIVVLPFQNLSADPEQEYFSDGIVEEITTALSRFRSLFVISRNSAFTYKGRAIDVRRVGRELGVRYLLEGSVRKAANRVRITGQLIEAESAAHLWADRFDGTPEDIFDLQDQVTSSVVGAISPALEQAEIDRAKRKPTESLGAYDYFLRGRATLHEGSVQGHKDALQLFYRAIELDPDFASAYGMAAYCYCH
;
A
#
# COMPACT_ATOMS: atom_id res chain seq x y z
N MET A 1 4.17 -32.24 5.23
CA MET A 1 5.12 -31.96 6.31
C MET A 1 4.93 -30.50 6.65
N ASP A 2 4.47 -30.21 7.85
CA ASP A 2 4.18 -28.83 8.23
C ASP A 2 5.51 -28.12 8.51
N ARG A 3 5.86 -27.16 7.63
CA ARG A 3 7.11 -26.39 7.71
C ARG A 3 6.84 -25.02 8.33
N TRP A 4 7.85 -24.49 9.00
CA TRP A 4 7.89 -23.07 9.38
C TRP A 4 8.02 -22.21 8.12
N ARG A 5 7.41 -21.04 8.11
CA ARG A 5 7.55 -20.07 7.01
C ARG A 5 8.22 -18.82 7.52
N LEU A 6 9.32 -18.43 6.87
CA LEU A 6 10.06 -17.22 7.15
C LEU A 6 9.99 -16.30 5.92
N ASN A 7 9.25 -15.21 6.07
CA ASN A 7 9.10 -14.23 5.01
C ASN A 7 9.95 -13.00 5.31
N ILE A 8 10.84 -12.65 4.38
CA ILE A 8 11.77 -11.52 4.50
C ILE A 8 11.80 -10.64 3.25
N LEU A 9 11.17 -11.04 2.13
CA LEU A 9 10.97 -10.17 0.98
C LEU A 9 9.79 -9.21 1.24
N GLY A 10 10.09 -8.06 1.83
CA GLY A 10 9.15 -7.14 2.45
C GLY A 10 9.28 -7.13 3.97
N ARG A 11 8.18 -6.91 4.70
CA ARG A 11 8.21 -6.95 6.17
C ARG A 11 8.56 -8.35 6.66
N PHE A 12 9.28 -8.41 7.78
CA PHE A 12 9.59 -9.66 8.46
C PHE A 12 8.30 -10.32 8.97
N GLU A 13 8.08 -11.58 8.60
CA GLU A 13 7.06 -12.43 9.21
C GLU A 13 7.63 -13.83 9.46
N LEU A 14 7.37 -14.37 10.66
CA LEU A 14 7.67 -15.75 11.00
C LEU A 14 6.36 -16.46 11.35
N ARG A 15 6.06 -17.56 10.66
CA ARG A 15 4.85 -18.36 10.91
C ARG A 15 5.22 -19.77 11.31
N ALA A 16 4.58 -20.24 12.37
CA ALA A 16 4.64 -21.63 12.79
C ALA A 16 3.91 -22.53 11.78
N PRO A 17 4.14 -23.86 11.83
CA PRO A 17 3.54 -24.78 10.87
C PRO A 17 1.99 -24.82 10.93
N ASN A 18 1.41 -24.41 12.06
CA ASN A 18 -0.03 -24.24 12.24
C ASN A 18 -0.57 -22.90 11.69
N GLY A 19 0.26 -22.09 11.04
CA GLY A 19 -0.09 -20.79 10.45
C GLY A 19 -0.05 -19.59 11.41
N GLN A 20 0.11 -19.82 12.71
CA GLN A 20 0.19 -18.73 13.69
C GLN A 20 1.46 -17.92 13.51
N GLU A 21 1.33 -16.60 13.59
CA GLU A 21 2.47 -15.69 13.57
C GLU A 21 3.21 -15.74 14.90
N VAL A 22 4.55 -15.79 14.81
CA VAL A 22 5.43 -15.89 15.97
C VAL A 22 6.25 -14.61 16.06
N ALA A 23 5.97 -13.81 17.10
CA ALA A 23 6.72 -12.61 17.38
C ALA A 23 8.11 -12.94 17.95
N LEU A 24 9.15 -12.25 17.46
CA LEU A 24 10.49 -12.30 18.03
C LEU A 24 10.68 -11.13 18.99
N GLY A 25 11.10 -11.42 20.23
CA GLY A 25 11.29 -10.42 21.27
C GLY A 25 12.48 -9.48 21.08
N ALA A 26 13.40 -9.79 20.15
CA ALA A 26 14.60 -8.98 19.90
C ALA A 26 14.80 -8.70 18.40
N ARG A 27 15.11 -7.45 18.04
CA ARG A 27 15.45 -7.05 16.66
C ARG A 27 16.67 -7.83 16.13
N LYS A 28 17.67 -8.09 16.96
CA LYS A 28 18.85 -8.89 16.57
C LYS A 28 18.50 -10.35 16.24
N SER A 29 17.37 -10.88 16.74
CA SER A 29 16.87 -12.20 16.32
C SER A 29 16.32 -12.16 14.89
N ILE A 30 15.61 -11.10 14.51
CA ILE A 30 15.14 -10.88 13.13
C ILE A 30 16.34 -10.80 12.19
N ALA A 31 17.33 -9.97 12.54
CA ALA A 31 18.56 -9.81 11.77
C ALA A 31 19.33 -11.13 11.61
N LEU A 32 19.46 -11.92 12.69
CA LEU A 32 20.06 -13.25 12.64
C LEU A 32 19.33 -14.16 11.64
N LEU A 33 18.00 -14.26 11.72
CA LEU A 33 17.25 -15.12 10.81
C LEU A 33 17.36 -14.65 9.35
N ALA A 34 17.37 -13.34 9.10
CA ALA A 34 17.54 -12.79 7.76
C ALA A 34 18.94 -13.07 7.19
N LEU A 35 19.99 -12.87 8.00
CA LEU A 35 21.37 -13.22 7.62
C LEU A 35 21.49 -14.69 7.22
N LEU A 36 20.87 -15.58 7.98
CA LEU A 36 20.88 -17.01 7.69
C LEU A 36 20.04 -17.33 6.45
N ALA A 37 18.86 -16.74 6.30
CA ALA A 37 18.00 -16.97 5.14
C ALA A 37 18.64 -16.53 3.81
N ALA A 38 19.45 -15.47 3.84
CA ALA A 38 20.21 -14.97 2.68
C ALA A 38 21.57 -15.66 2.49
N ALA A 39 22.05 -16.42 3.48
CA ALA A 39 23.33 -17.12 3.37
C ALA A 39 23.23 -18.35 2.46
N PRO A 40 24.27 -18.65 1.66
CA PRO A 40 24.34 -19.89 0.89
C PRO A 40 24.13 -21.12 1.77
N GLY A 41 23.20 -22.00 1.38
CA GLY A 41 22.84 -23.19 2.15
C GLY A 41 22.20 -22.89 3.52
N GLN A 42 21.77 -21.64 3.75
CA GLN A 42 21.17 -21.16 4.98
C GLN A 42 22.01 -21.41 6.24
N ARG A 43 23.35 -21.36 6.08
CA ARG A 43 24.32 -21.46 7.17
C ARG A 43 25.36 -20.35 7.06
N MET A 44 25.79 -19.85 8.22
CA MET A 44 26.84 -18.85 8.31
C MET A 44 27.78 -19.14 9.49
N SER A 45 29.05 -18.73 9.40
CA SER A 45 29.99 -18.88 10.51
C SER A 45 29.60 -18.01 11.70
N ARG A 46 29.88 -18.49 12.91
CA ARG A 46 29.60 -17.75 14.15
C ARG A 46 30.29 -16.40 14.19
N ASP A 47 31.54 -16.34 13.72
CA ASP A 47 32.35 -15.13 13.72
C ASP A 47 31.79 -14.08 12.73
N ARG A 48 31.29 -14.51 11.56
CA ARG A 48 30.66 -13.59 10.60
C ARG A 48 29.35 -13.03 11.15
N VAL A 49 28.51 -13.87 11.77
CA VAL A 49 27.29 -13.40 12.46
C VAL A 49 27.64 -12.42 13.56
N ALA A 50 28.66 -12.73 14.36
CA ALA A 50 29.08 -11.88 15.48
C ALA A 50 29.59 -10.52 15.01
N GLY A 51 30.45 -10.49 13.98
CA GLY A 51 30.97 -9.26 13.40
C GLY A 51 29.87 -8.35 12.85
N LEU A 52 28.94 -8.91 12.07
CA LEU A 52 27.85 -8.13 11.49
C LEU A 52 26.90 -7.55 12.54
N LEU A 53 26.62 -8.29 13.63
CA LEU A 53 25.63 -7.89 14.63
C LEU A 53 26.21 -7.10 15.81
N TRP A 54 27.53 -7.07 16.02
CA TRP A 54 28.19 -6.38 17.15
C TRP A 54 29.53 -5.79 16.73
N GLU A 55 29.49 -4.81 15.85
CA GLU A 55 30.63 -4.10 15.26
C GLU A 55 31.63 -3.55 16.30
N ASP A 56 31.16 -2.81 17.32
CA ASP A 56 32.03 -2.09 18.26
C ASP A 56 32.41 -2.91 19.52
N MET A 57 32.37 -4.24 19.43
CA MET A 57 32.57 -5.10 20.59
C MET A 57 33.76 -6.04 20.43
N PRO A 58 34.57 -6.25 21.49
CA PRO A 58 35.61 -7.27 21.45
C PRO A 58 35.04 -8.66 21.13
N ASP A 59 35.73 -9.42 20.28
CA ASP A 59 35.28 -10.74 19.79
C ASP A 59 34.75 -11.68 20.88
N ALA A 60 35.42 -11.72 22.02
CA ALA A 60 35.00 -12.56 23.15
C ALA A 60 33.62 -12.17 23.68
N GLN A 61 33.35 -10.86 23.77
CA GLN A 61 32.06 -10.33 24.22
C GLN A 61 30.99 -10.50 23.16
N ALA A 62 31.30 -10.24 21.88
CA ALA A 62 30.39 -10.47 20.75
C ALA A 62 29.95 -11.95 20.67
N ARG A 63 30.88 -12.90 20.84
CA ARG A 63 30.58 -14.35 20.91
C ARG A 63 29.72 -14.72 22.13
N GLY A 64 29.94 -14.06 23.26
CA GLY A 64 29.11 -14.19 24.46
C GLY A 64 27.66 -13.76 24.20
N ASN A 65 27.48 -12.58 23.62
CA ASN A 65 26.18 -12.04 23.23
C ASN A 65 25.47 -12.90 22.18
N LEU A 66 26.21 -13.40 21.18
CA LEU A 66 25.68 -14.32 20.19
C LEU A 66 25.13 -15.59 20.86
N ARG A 67 25.81 -16.13 21.86
CA ARG A 67 25.32 -17.30 22.61
C ARG A 67 24.00 -17.00 23.33
N GLN A 68 23.89 -15.84 23.96
CA GLN A 68 22.65 -15.41 24.63
C GLN A 68 21.51 -15.18 23.63
N LEU A 69 21.79 -14.54 22.49
CA LEU A 69 20.84 -14.32 21.41
C LEU A 69 20.32 -15.66 20.86
N LEU A 70 21.20 -16.63 20.61
CA LEU A 70 20.82 -17.97 20.16
C LEU A 70 19.91 -18.67 21.18
N ALA A 71 20.25 -18.59 22.47
CA ALA A 71 19.43 -19.18 23.52
C ALA A 71 18.01 -18.57 23.58
N ALA A 72 17.92 -17.24 23.44
CA ALA A 72 16.64 -16.53 23.41
C ALA A 72 15.82 -16.80 22.13
N THR A 73 16.49 -16.98 20.99
CA THR A 73 15.84 -17.14 19.68
C THR A 73 15.38 -18.58 19.43
N ARG A 74 16.03 -19.59 20.04
CA ARG A 74 15.67 -21.01 19.84
C ARG A 74 14.25 -21.37 20.24
N ARG A 75 13.68 -20.73 21.26
CA ARG A 75 12.31 -21.00 21.69
C ARG A 75 11.27 -20.60 20.63
N PRO A 76 11.27 -19.35 20.12
CA PRO A 76 10.37 -18.96 19.04
C PRO A 76 10.78 -19.48 17.65
N ALA A 77 12.04 -19.85 17.43
CA ALA A 77 12.54 -20.42 16.18
C ALA A 77 13.26 -21.77 16.43
N PRO A 78 12.52 -22.87 16.65
CA PRO A 78 13.09 -24.17 17.01
C PRO A 78 13.87 -24.84 15.88
N PHE A 79 13.73 -24.36 14.64
CA PHE A 79 14.50 -24.78 13.47
C PHE A 79 15.91 -24.15 13.42
N LEU A 80 16.30 -23.34 14.41
CA LEU A 80 17.62 -22.73 14.48
C LEU A 80 18.66 -23.70 15.08
N GLU A 81 19.61 -24.13 14.26
CA GLU A 81 20.72 -24.97 14.65
C GLU A 81 22.00 -24.16 14.82
N ALA A 82 22.81 -24.59 15.79
CA ALA A 82 24.15 -24.05 15.94
C ALA A 82 25.09 -25.17 16.38
N ASP A 83 26.22 -25.30 15.70
CA ASP A 83 27.33 -26.17 16.05
C ASP A 83 28.53 -25.34 16.57
N ALA A 84 29.69 -25.97 16.71
CA ALA A 84 30.89 -25.35 17.23
C ALA A 84 31.39 -24.15 16.38
N GLY A 85 31.15 -24.15 15.06
CA GLY A 85 31.68 -23.14 14.13
C GLY A 85 30.64 -22.41 13.30
N SER A 86 29.42 -22.95 13.16
CA SER A 86 28.38 -22.41 12.28
C SER A 86 27.00 -22.35 12.96
N ILE A 87 26.13 -21.52 12.38
CA ILE A 87 24.73 -21.35 12.74
C ILE A 87 23.94 -21.47 11.44
N GLY A 88 22.76 -22.09 11.48
CA GLY A 88 21.89 -22.15 10.32
C GLY A 88 20.53 -22.75 10.62
N PHE A 89 19.79 -23.09 9.57
CA PHE A 89 18.48 -23.71 9.69
C PHE A 89 18.55 -25.24 9.58
N SER A 90 17.71 -25.92 10.36
CA SER A 90 17.43 -27.34 10.19
C SER A 90 16.88 -27.60 8.79
N ALA A 91 17.55 -28.46 8.03
CA ALA A 91 17.16 -28.76 6.66
C ALA A 91 15.71 -29.25 6.58
N GLY A 92 14.91 -28.62 5.70
CA GLY A 92 13.52 -29.01 5.44
C GLY A 92 12.51 -28.64 6.52
N MET A 93 12.92 -28.00 7.62
CA MET A 93 12.02 -27.53 8.68
C MET A 93 11.49 -26.11 8.45
N VAL A 94 12.21 -25.29 7.70
CA VAL A 94 11.83 -23.93 7.35
C VAL A 94 11.82 -23.74 5.83
N GLU A 95 10.83 -23.01 5.35
CA GLU A 95 10.73 -22.50 3.99
C GLU A 95 10.89 -20.98 4.05
N THR A 96 11.79 -20.44 3.22
CA THR A 96 12.02 -19.00 3.15
C THR A 96 11.52 -18.46 1.81
N ASP A 97 10.82 -17.33 1.83
CA ASP A 97 10.35 -16.71 0.58
C ASP A 97 11.52 -16.30 -0.32
N LEU A 98 12.65 -15.90 0.26
CA LEU A 98 13.89 -15.61 -0.47
C LEU A 98 14.44 -16.83 -1.21
N ALA A 99 14.58 -17.99 -0.56
CA ALA A 99 15.09 -19.19 -1.23
C ALA A 99 14.12 -19.69 -2.31
N THR A 100 12.80 -19.59 -2.05
CA THR A 100 11.78 -19.94 -3.03
C THR A 100 11.78 -18.97 -4.21
N PHE A 101 12.04 -17.67 -3.98
CA PHE A 101 12.19 -16.66 -5.02
C PHE A 101 13.40 -16.94 -5.92
N GLU A 102 14.58 -17.18 -5.34
CA GLU A 102 15.79 -17.47 -6.11
C GLU A 102 15.68 -18.79 -6.90
N ALA A 103 15.10 -19.83 -6.29
CA ALA A 103 14.85 -21.10 -6.97
C ALA A 103 13.86 -20.95 -8.13
N ALA A 104 12.82 -20.13 -7.96
CA ALA A 104 11.83 -19.89 -9.01
C ALA A 104 12.38 -19.05 -10.17
N ILE A 105 13.29 -18.11 -9.90
CA ILE A 105 14.04 -17.39 -10.95
C ILE A 105 14.91 -18.37 -11.74
N ALA A 106 15.65 -19.24 -11.05
CA ALA A 106 16.53 -20.23 -11.69
C ALA A 106 15.77 -21.29 -12.52
N GLU A 107 14.49 -21.53 -12.23
CA GLU A 107 13.65 -22.47 -12.99
C GLU A 107 13.29 -21.92 -14.39
N GLU A 108 13.23 -20.59 -14.55
CA GLU A 108 12.92 -19.87 -15.80
C GLU A 108 11.60 -20.29 -16.51
N THR A 109 10.74 -21.08 -15.86
CA THR A 109 9.43 -21.44 -16.41
C THR A 109 8.43 -20.30 -16.18
N PRO A 110 7.44 -20.09 -17.08
CA PRO A 110 6.49 -18.98 -16.95
C PRO A 110 5.76 -18.98 -15.60
N ALA A 111 5.33 -20.16 -15.16
CA ALA A 111 4.66 -20.33 -13.88
C ALA A 111 5.60 -20.07 -12.68
N ALA A 112 6.89 -20.39 -12.80
CA ALA A 112 7.86 -20.11 -11.75
C ALA A 112 8.14 -18.62 -11.62
N LEU A 113 8.34 -17.93 -12.74
CA LEU A 113 8.59 -16.49 -12.76
C LEU A 113 7.39 -15.70 -12.19
N GLU A 114 6.15 -16.07 -12.51
CA GLU A 114 4.97 -15.46 -11.90
C GLU A 114 4.90 -15.70 -10.39
N ARG A 115 5.24 -16.92 -9.91
CA ARG A 115 5.34 -17.19 -8.47
C ARG A 115 6.42 -16.35 -7.82
N ALA A 116 7.62 -16.27 -8.40
CA ALA A 116 8.72 -15.44 -7.91
C ALA A 116 8.28 -13.98 -7.76
N ALA A 117 7.57 -13.46 -8.75
CA ALA A 117 7.07 -12.09 -8.72
C ALA A 117 6.06 -11.85 -7.58
N GLY A 118 5.25 -12.84 -7.21
CA GLY A 118 4.35 -12.78 -6.06
C GLY A 118 5.07 -12.81 -4.69
N LEU A 119 6.26 -13.41 -4.63
CA LEU A 119 7.06 -13.50 -3.40
C LEU A 119 7.76 -12.18 -3.08
N TYR A 120 8.28 -11.47 -4.09
CA TYR A 120 8.89 -10.15 -3.91
C TYR A 120 7.83 -9.08 -3.66
N ARG A 121 7.49 -8.77 -2.41
CA ARG A 121 6.45 -7.78 -2.06
C ARG A 121 7.01 -6.37 -1.89
N ALA A 122 8.20 -6.25 -1.33
CA ALA A 122 8.98 -5.02 -1.16
C ALA A 122 10.44 -5.41 -0.90
N ASP A 123 11.30 -4.43 -0.62
CA ASP A 123 12.70 -4.65 -0.29
C ASP A 123 12.88 -5.60 0.90
N LEU A 124 14.02 -6.30 0.93
CA LEU A 124 14.41 -7.21 2.01
C LEU A 124 14.29 -6.51 3.37
N LEU A 125 13.51 -7.09 4.28
CA LEU A 125 13.20 -6.51 5.60
C LEU A 125 12.73 -5.05 5.51
N ASP A 126 11.72 -4.76 4.70
CA ASP A 126 11.19 -3.41 4.50
C ASP A 126 10.92 -2.68 5.85
N GLY A 127 11.46 -1.46 5.96
CA GLY A 127 11.37 -0.62 7.16
C GLY A 127 12.24 -1.05 8.35
N PHE A 128 13.07 -2.10 8.22
CA PHE A 128 13.97 -2.57 9.28
C PHE A 128 15.37 -1.94 9.17
N SER A 129 15.98 -1.70 10.34
CA SER A 129 17.39 -1.29 10.53
C SER A 129 17.82 -1.67 11.95
N LEU A 130 19.08 -2.04 12.14
CA LEU A 130 19.63 -2.24 13.49
C LEU A 130 20.36 -1.01 14.03
N ARG A 131 20.76 -0.07 13.17
CA ARG A 131 21.70 1.02 13.47
C ARG A 131 23.10 0.53 13.87
N ASP A 132 23.41 -0.74 13.57
CA ASP A 132 24.76 -1.30 13.57
C ASP A 132 25.27 -1.14 12.12
N ARG A 133 26.40 -0.47 11.87
CA ARG A 133 26.82 -0.06 10.51
C ARG A 133 27.12 -1.28 9.66
N ASP A 134 27.85 -2.26 10.18
CA ASP A 134 28.22 -3.47 9.42
C ASP A 134 26.99 -4.27 8.94
N PHE A 135 25.95 -4.39 9.77
CA PHE A 135 24.70 -5.04 9.38
C PHE A 135 23.89 -4.19 8.40
N ASP A 136 23.74 -2.88 8.66
CA ASP A 136 22.93 -2.00 7.81
C ASP A 136 23.59 -1.82 6.42
N ASP A 137 24.93 -1.84 6.33
CA ASP A 137 25.69 -1.86 5.07
C ASP A 137 25.46 -3.18 4.31
N TRP A 138 25.56 -4.32 5.01
CA TRP A 138 25.22 -5.62 4.42
C TRP A 138 23.76 -5.65 3.91
N LEU A 139 22.81 -5.17 4.72
CA LEU A 139 21.40 -5.16 4.37
C LEU A 139 21.14 -4.27 3.15
N THR A 140 21.83 -3.13 3.04
CA THR A 140 21.74 -2.23 1.89
C THR A 140 22.25 -2.91 0.62
N GLY A 141 23.42 -3.55 0.68
CA GLY A 141 23.97 -4.28 -0.47
C GLY A 141 23.08 -5.46 -0.89
N GLU A 142 22.52 -6.19 0.07
CA GLU A 142 21.63 -7.31 -0.21
C GLU A 142 20.29 -6.86 -0.80
N ARG A 143 19.73 -5.74 -0.32
CA ARG A 143 18.54 -5.10 -0.91
C ARG A 143 18.80 -4.72 -2.36
N GLU A 144 19.93 -4.10 -2.67
CA GLU A 144 20.29 -3.72 -4.04
C GLU A 144 20.36 -4.95 -4.96
N ARG A 145 21.10 -5.98 -4.54
CA ARG A 145 21.20 -7.24 -5.28
C ARG A 145 19.83 -7.82 -5.60
N LEU A 146 18.95 -7.93 -4.60
CA LEU A 146 17.62 -8.52 -4.79
C LEU A 146 16.70 -7.63 -5.65
N ARG A 147 16.85 -6.32 -5.55
CA ARG A 147 16.13 -5.34 -6.37
C ARG A 147 16.46 -5.52 -7.85
N GLU A 148 17.75 -5.65 -8.18
CA GLU A 148 18.21 -5.91 -9.54
C GLU A 148 17.56 -7.18 -10.11
N HIS A 149 17.56 -8.29 -9.35
CA HIS A 149 16.91 -9.53 -9.77
C HIS A 149 15.40 -9.37 -9.96
N ALA A 150 14.73 -8.63 -9.08
CA ALA A 150 13.29 -8.37 -9.19
C ALA A 150 12.95 -7.53 -10.43
N VAL A 151 13.74 -6.50 -10.73
CA VAL A 151 13.56 -5.67 -11.93
C VAL A 151 13.75 -6.52 -13.20
N GLN A 152 14.80 -7.34 -13.27
CA GLN A 152 15.03 -8.24 -14.40
C GLN A 152 13.89 -9.25 -14.58
N LEU A 153 13.39 -9.82 -13.48
CA LEU A 153 12.22 -10.70 -13.48
C LEU A 153 10.98 -10.00 -14.04
N PHE A 154 10.69 -8.77 -13.57
CA PHE A 154 9.53 -8.02 -14.03
C PHE A 154 9.65 -7.59 -15.50
N LEU A 155 10.85 -7.25 -15.97
CA LEU A 155 11.11 -6.97 -17.39
C LEU A 155 10.79 -8.19 -18.25
N HIS A 156 11.28 -9.36 -17.86
CA HIS A 156 11.00 -10.62 -18.56
C HIS A 156 9.49 -10.93 -18.60
N LEU A 157 8.78 -10.75 -17.49
CA LEU A 157 7.33 -10.94 -17.42
C LEU A 157 6.56 -9.90 -18.25
N MET A 158 7.02 -8.66 -18.28
CA MET A 158 6.44 -7.57 -19.07
C MET A 158 6.54 -7.88 -20.58
N GLU A 159 7.72 -8.26 -21.07
CA GLU A 159 7.95 -8.59 -22.48
C GLU A 159 7.08 -9.76 -22.94
N ARG A 160 6.97 -10.80 -22.11
CA ARG A 160 6.10 -11.95 -22.38
C ARG A 160 4.63 -11.56 -22.40
N ALA A 161 4.20 -10.76 -21.42
CA ALA A 161 2.82 -10.30 -21.34
C ALA A 161 2.44 -9.46 -22.57
N ALA A 162 3.34 -8.61 -23.05
CA ALA A 162 3.11 -7.76 -24.23
C ALA A 162 2.73 -8.57 -25.48
N ALA A 163 3.19 -9.83 -25.60
CA ALA A 163 2.83 -10.72 -26.69
C ALA A 163 1.38 -11.29 -26.61
N THR A 164 0.75 -11.26 -25.43
CA THR A 164 -0.57 -11.89 -25.17
C THR A 164 -1.69 -10.88 -24.86
N GLY A 165 -1.35 -9.61 -24.64
CA GLY A 165 -2.28 -8.50 -24.38
C GLY A 165 -1.63 -7.40 -23.53
N GLY A 166 -2.06 -6.15 -23.69
CA GLY A 166 -1.36 -5.01 -23.07
C GLY A 166 -1.53 -4.85 -21.56
N GLU A 167 -2.64 -5.32 -20.97
CA GLU A 167 -2.97 -5.03 -19.56
C GLU A 167 -2.02 -5.71 -18.54
N PRO A 168 -1.64 -7.00 -18.69
CA PRO A 168 -0.67 -7.61 -17.78
C PRO A 168 0.73 -7.00 -17.94
N ALA A 169 1.11 -6.54 -19.14
CA ALA A 169 2.39 -5.87 -19.36
C ALA A 169 2.46 -4.50 -18.64
N ILE A 170 1.36 -3.73 -18.65
CA ILE A 170 1.24 -2.48 -17.88
C ILE A 170 1.47 -2.74 -16.39
N ARG A 171 0.87 -3.81 -15.83
CA ARG A 171 1.05 -4.15 -14.42
C ARG A 171 2.53 -4.36 -14.07
N TRP A 172 3.26 -5.10 -14.90
CA TRP A 172 4.68 -5.37 -14.66
C TRP A 172 5.54 -4.13 -14.80
N ALA A 173 5.28 -3.29 -15.80
CA ALA A 173 5.96 -2.01 -15.95
C ALA A 173 5.74 -1.10 -14.73
N LEU A 174 4.52 -1.03 -14.20
CA LEU A 174 4.24 -0.27 -12.98
C LEU A 174 4.96 -0.84 -11.75
N ARG A 175 5.15 -2.16 -11.66
CA ARG A 175 5.93 -2.78 -10.58
C ARG A 175 7.42 -2.48 -10.68
N ILE A 176 7.97 -2.38 -11.88
CA ILE A 176 9.34 -1.90 -12.09
C ILE A 176 9.45 -0.47 -11.59
N LEU A 177 8.53 0.43 -11.99
CA LEU A 177 8.58 1.85 -11.60
C LEU A 177 8.32 2.12 -10.12
N ALA A 178 7.65 1.20 -9.41
CA ALA A 178 7.51 1.27 -7.96
C ALA A 178 8.83 1.02 -7.22
N VAL A 179 9.76 0.31 -7.87
CA VAL A 179 11.05 -0.12 -7.33
C VAL A 179 12.18 0.78 -7.85
N ASP A 180 12.16 1.09 -9.14
CA ASP A 180 13.07 1.98 -9.85
C ASP A 180 12.26 3.02 -10.64
N PRO A 181 11.94 4.17 -10.03
CA PRO A 181 11.15 5.22 -10.67
C PRO A 181 11.80 5.85 -11.92
N VAL A 182 13.12 5.73 -12.06
CA VAL A 182 13.90 6.31 -13.17
C VAL A 182 14.14 5.32 -14.31
N HIS A 183 13.58 4.10 -14.24
CA HIS A 183 13.77 3.06 -15.24
C HIS A 183 13.16 3.39 -16.61
N GLU A 184 13.90 4.12 -17.45
CA GLU A 184 13.45 4.61 -18.76
C GLU A 184 12.83 3.54 -19.68
N PRO A 185 13.40 2.32 -19.83
CA PRO A 185 12.78 1.29 -20.67
C PRO A 185 11.36 0.91 -20.23
N ALA A 186 11.06 0.94 -18.93
CA ALA A 186 9.73 0.61 -18.42
C ALA A 186 8.73 1.74 -18.67
N HIS A 187 9.18 3.00 -18.56
CA HIS A 187 8.41 4.16 -18.99
C HIS A 187 8.11 4.11 -20.49
N ARG A 188 9.10 3.80 -21.34
CA ARG A 188 8.91 3.63 -22.79
C ARG A 188 7.88 2.54 -23.10
N ALA A 189 7.98 1.38 -22.45
CA ALA A 189 7.01 0.30 -22.61
C ALA A 189 5.58 0.74 -22.24
N LEU A 190 5.39 1.47 -21.13
CA LEU A 190 4.08 2.03 -20.77
C LEU A 190 3.56 3.02 -21.81
N MET A 191 4.42 3.91 -22.32
CA MET A 191 4.05 4.86 -23.37
C MET A 191 3.56 4.14 -24.64
N GLU A 192 4.28 3.11 -25.08
CA GLU A 192 3.90 2.30 -26.24
C GLU A 192 2.60 1.54 -26.00
N LEU A 193 2.42 0.92 -24.84
CA LEU A 193 1.20 0.20 -24.47
C LEU A 193 -0.02 1.13 -24.41
N TYR A 194 0.13 2.34 -23.85
CA TYR A 194 -0.93 3.34 -23.84
C TYR A 194 -1.24 3.84 -25.25
N ALA A 195 -0.23 4.14 -26.06
CA ALA A 195 -0.43 4.59 -27.44
C ALA A 195 -1.13 3.52 -28.29
N ALA A 196 -0.76 2.25 -28.15
CA ALA A 196 -1.40 1.13 -28.84
C ALA A 196 -2.88 0.97 -28.49
N GLN A 197 -3.29 1.38 -27.28
CA GLN A 197 -4.69 1.42 -26.85
C GLN A 197 -5.43 2.71 -27.28
N GLY A 198 -4.81 3.57 -28.09
CA GLY A 198 -5.35 4.89 -28.45
C GLY A 198 -5.30 5.91 -27.30
N ARG A 199 -4.70 5.56 -26.16
CA ARG A 199 -4.56 6.41 -24.97
C ARG A 199 -3.34 7.33 -25.07
N HIS A 200 -3.20 8.04 -26.20
CA HIS A 200 -2.04 8.91 -26.46
C HIS A 200 -1.79 9.95 -25.36
N ALA A 201 -2.85 10.50 -24.75
CA ALA A 201 -2.71 11.44 -23.64
C ALA A 201 -2.08 10.79 -22.38
N ALA A 202 -2.38 9.52 -22.09
CA ALA A 202 -1.77 8.80 -20.98
C ALA A 202 -0.29 8.52 -21.24
N ALA A 203 0.08 8.18 -22.48
CA ALA A 203 1.48 8.02 -22.88
C ALA A 203 2.29 9.33 -22.72
N LEU A 204 1.73 10.47 -23.15
CA LEU A 204 2.41 11.75 -23.00
C LEU A 204 2.54 12.19 -21.53
N ARG A 205 1.57 11.87 -20.67
CA ARG A 205 1.69 12.08 -19.23
C ARG A 205 2.80 11.23 -18.60
N GLN A 206 2.92 9.96 -19.02
CA GLN A 206 3.99 9.09 -18.57
C GLN A 206 5.38 9.68 -18.89
N TYR A 207 5.54 10.28 -20.07
CA TYR A 207 6.78 10.98 -20.43
C TYR A 207 7.07 12.19 -19.54
N GLU A 208 6.07 13.03 -19.26
CA GLU A 208 6.28 14.17 -18.38
C GLU A 208 6.62 13.73 -16.95
N GLN A 209 5.99 12.65 -16.46
CA GLN A 209 6.34 12.04 -15.17
C GLN A 209 7.80 11.58 -15.16
N LEU A 210 8.24 10.84 -16.19
CA LEU A 210 9.64 10.43 -16.32
C LEU A 210 10.58 11.65 -16.32
N ARG A 211 10.29 12.66 -17.13
CA ARG A 211 11.12 13.86 -17.26
C ARG A 211 11.29 14.59 -15.93
N VAL A 212 10.22 14.71 -15.14
CA VAL A 212 10.26 15.30 -13.80
C VAL A 212 11.09 14.44 -12.84
N THR A 213 10.89 13.13 -12.84
CA THR A 213 11.62 12.21 -11.96
C THR A 213 13.12 12.19 -12.28
N LEU A 214 13.52 12.09 -13.55
CA LEU A 214 14.93 12.14 -13.97
C LEU A 214 15.61 13.46 -13.61
N ALA A 215 14.91 14.58 -13.81
CA ALA A 215 15.45 15.88 -13.46
C ALA A 215 15.66 16.03 -11.95
N ARG A 216 14.74 15.48 -11.14
CA ARG A 216 14.81 15.53 -9.67
C ARG A 216 15.88 14.60 -9.10
N GLU A 217 15.95 13.37 -9.60
CA GLU A 217 16.75 12.30 -8.97
C GLU A 217 18.15 12.16 -9.57
N LEU A 218 18.31 12.45 -10.87
CA LEU A 218 19.57 12.25 -11.59
C LEU A 218 20.10 13.52 -12.26
N GLU A 219 19.40 14.65 -12.14
CA GLU A 219 19.68 15.89 -12.89
C GLU A 219 19.80 15.66 -14.41
N ALA A 220 19.11 14.63 -14.90
CA ALA A 220 19.23 14.12 -16.26
C ALA A 220 18.02 14.50 -17.12
N ARG A 221 18.20 14.40 -18.44
CA ARG A 221 17.10 14.47 -19.42
C ARG A 221 16.79 13.07 -19.94
N PRO A 222 15.56 12.82 -20.44
CA PRO A 222 15.22 11.55 -21.07
C PRO A 222 16.18 11.16 -22.20
N GLU A 223 16.37 9.87 -22.39
CA GLU A 223 17.18 9.30 -23.47
C GLU A 223 16.64 9.70 -24.86
N PRO A 224 17.51 9.78 -25.90
CA PRO A 224 17.10 10.08 -27.27
C PRO A 224 16.02 9.13 -27.81
N GLU A 225 16.06 7.84 -27.45
CA GLU A 225 15.00 6.88 -27.84
C GLU A 225 13.64 7.25 -27.23
N THR A 226 13.62 7.70 -25.99
CA THR A 226 12.40 8.13 -25.28
C THR A 226 11.81 9.38 -25.93
N ASP A 227 12.65 10.36 -26.22
CA ASP A 227 12.24 11.57 -26.94
C ASP A 227 11.71 11.26 -28.35
N ALA A 228 12.34 10.31 -29.07
CA ALA A 228 11.90 9.88 -30.39
C ALA A 228 10.53 9.18 -30.35
N LEU A 229 10.27 8.34 -29.34
CA LEU A 229 8.97 7.72 -29.13
C LEU A 229 7.86 8.76 -28.94
N VAL A 230 8.09 9.77 -28.11
CA VAL A 230 7.11 10.83 -27.85
C VAL A 230 6.80 11.64 -29.11
N ARG A 231 7.80 11.91 -29.94
CA ARG A 231 7.58 12.57 -31.24
C ARG A 231 6.63 11.73 -32.12
N ARG A 232 6.87 10.42 -32.25
CA ARG A 232 5.98 9.50 -32.97
C ARG A 232 4.55 9.53 -32.44
N ILE A 233 4.38 9.43 -31.12
CA ILE A 233 3.05 9.46 -30.48
C ILE A 233 2.31 10.78 -30.74
N ARG A 234 3.04 11.92 -30.74
CA ARG A 234 2.47 13.24 -31.06
C ARG A 234 2.04 13.34 -32.52
N ASP A 235 2.82 12.76 -33.43
CA ASP A 235 2.53 12.78 -34.86
C ASP A 235 1.36 11.85 -35.22
N ASP A 236 1.27 10.67 -34.60
CA ASP A 236 0.13 9.76 -34.77
C ASP A 236 -1.19 10.38 -34.30
N ARG A 237 -1.16 11.16 -33.21
CA ARG A 237 -2.33 11.93 -32.73
C ARG A 237 -2.76 13.03 -33.71
N ARG A 238 -1.82 13.58 -34.49
CA ARG A 238 -2.08 14.66 -35.46
C ARG A 238 -2.55 14.15 -36.82
N SER A 239 -2.36 12.87 -37.12
CA SER A 239 -2.93 12.25 -38.33
C SER A 239 -4.46 12.19 -38.24
N PRO A 240 -5.19 12.72 -39.24
CA PRO A 240 -6.64 12.59 -39.26
C PRO A 240 -7.03 11.12 -39.31
N ALA A 241 -8.02 10.74 -38.50
CA ALA A 241 -8.56 9.39 -38.43
C ALA A 241 -8.81 8.84 -39.85
N ARG A 242 -8.10 7.76 -40.22
CA ARG A 242 -8.51 6.92 -41.35
C ARG A 242 -9.93 6.42 -41.04
N PRO A 243 -10.87 6.51 -42.00
CA PRO A 243 -12.21 6.00 -41.76
C PRO A 243 -12.11 4.50 -41.49
N VAL A 244 -12.57 4.09 -40.31
CA VAL A 244 -12.84 2.70 -39.99
C VAL A 244 -13.91 2.25 -40.98
N VAL A 245 -13.55 1.36 -41.88
CA VAL A 245 -14.51 0.66 -42.75
C VAL A 245 -15.37 -0.19 -41.84
N GLU A 246 -16.65 0.18 -41.72
CA GLU A 246 -17.67 -0.67 -41.10
C GLU A 246 -17.77 -1.99 -41.88
N PRO A 247 -17.65 -3.16 -41.23
CA PRO A 247 -18.09 -4.41 -41.83
C PRO A 247 -19.61 -4.43 -41.81
N SER A 248 -20.18 -4.48 -43.02
CA SER A 248 -21.57 -4.72 -43.34
C SER A 248 -22.17 -5.92 -42.60
N SER A 249 -23.33 -5.68 -41.98
CA SER A 249 -24.49 -6.56 -41.82
C SER A 249 -24.29 -8.07 -41.99
N VAL A 250 -24.40 -8.82 -40.88
CA VAL A 250 -24.92 -10.19 -40.87
C VAL A 250 -25.96 -10.31 -39.76
N GLU A 251 -27.20 -10.38 -40.21
CA GLU A 251 -28.35 -11.15 -39.72
C GLU A 251 -28.47 -11.49 -38.23
N SER A 252 -29.60 -11.03 -37.69
CA SER A 252 -30.23 -11.50 -36.46
C SER A 252 -30.73 -12.94 -36.61
N ASP A 253 -30.28 -13.83 -35.73
CA ASP A 253 -31.15 -14.83 -35.12
C ASP A 253 -30.54 -15.37 -33.82
N GLY A 254 -31.40 -15.73 -32.85
CA GLY A 254 -31.00 -16.52 -31.69
C GLY A 254 -31.02 -15.81 -30.34
N SER A 255 -32.22 -15.63 -29.80
CA SER A 255 -32.48 -15.48 -28.37
C SER A 255 -31.76 -16.56 -27.55
N MET A 256 -30.77 -16.19 -26.73
CA MET A 256 -30.41 -16.94 -25.53
C MET A 256 -30.28 -15.99 -24.33
N ARG A 257 -31.19 -16.17 -23.37
CA ARG A 257 -31.13 -15.60 -22.02
C ARG A 257 -29.82 -16.05 -21.36
N ALA A 258 -28.89 -15.13 -21.15
CA ALA A 258 -27.76 -15.35 -20.25
C ALA A 258 -28.26 -15.18 -18.81
N GLU A 259 -28.32 -16.28 -18.08
CA GLU A 259 -28.53 -16.30 -16.63
C GLU A 259 -27.43 -15.49 -15.94
N ALA A 260 -27.85 -14.58 -15.05
CA ALA A 260 -26.95 -13.80 -14.22
C ALA A 260 -26.18 -14.73 -13.29
N ARG A 261 -24.86 -14.82 -13.50
CA ARG A 261 -23.95 -15.41 -12.52
C ARG A 261 -23.96 -14.53 -11.26
N PRO A 262 -24.10 -15.09 -10.04
CA PRO A 262 -24.01 -14.30 -8.82
C PRO A 262 -22.60 -13.71 -8.73
N LEU A 263 -22.51 -12.43 -8.37
CA LEU A 263 -21.25 -11.79 -8.02
C LEU A 263 -20.65 -12.51 -6.79
N PRO A 264 -19.33 -12.73 -6.74
CA PRO A 264 -18.67 -13.25 -5.56
C PRO A 264 -18.90 -12.31 -4.37
N ASP A 265 -19.02 -12.87 -3.17
CA ASP A 265 -19.20 -12.10 -1.93
C ASP A 265 -18.09 -11.03 -1.78
N PRO A 266 -18.43 -9.82 -1.31
CA PRO A 266 -17.48 -8.75 -1.18
C PRO A 266 -16.36 -9.15 -0.20
N PRO A 267 -15.10 -8.78 -0.48
CA PRO A 267 -13.99 -9.07 0.43
C PRO A 267 -14.28 -8.44 1.80
N PRO A 268 -13.87 -9.11 2.89
CA PRO A 268 -14.03 -8.57 4.24
C PRO A 268 -13.36 -7.19 4.31
N VAL A 269 -14.11 -6.20 4.78
CA VAL A 269 -13.62 -4.82 4.92
C VAL A 269 -12.39 -4.85 5.85
N PRO A 270 -11.22 -4.35 5.42
CA PRO A 270 -10.00 -4.39 6.23
C PRO A 270 -10.23 -3.77 7.61
N GLU A 271 -9.57 -4.25 8.67
CA GLU A 271 -9.66 -3.62 10.00
C GLU A 271 -9.11 -2.19 10.02
N THR A 272 -8.16 -1.91 9.13
CA THR A 272 -7.56 -0.60 8.83
C THR A 272 -8.54 0.30 8.08
N PRO A 273 -8.64 1.61 8.41
CA PRO A 273 -9.49 2.54 7.67
C PRO A 273 -9.10 2.60 6.18
N SER A 274 -10.06 2.31 5.30
CA SER A 274 -9.87 2.25 3.85
C SER A 274 -10.56 3.41 3.14
N ILE A 275 -9.87 4.03 2.20
CA ILE A 275 -10.33 5.22 1.48
C ILE A 275 -10.15 5.09 -0.03
N VAL A 276 -11.11 5.62 -0.80
CA VAL A 276 -10.96 5.84 -2.24
C VAL A 276 -11.14 7.32 -2.57
N VAL A 277 -10.33 7.84 -3.48
CA VAL A 277 -10.53 9.19 -4.05
C VAL A 277 -11.26 9.03 -5.39
N LEU A 278 -12.48 9.53 -5.46
CA LEU A 278 -13.30 9.49 -6.66
C LEU A 278 -12.86 10.59 -7.65
N PRO A 279 -13.12 10.41 -8.95
CA PRO A 279 -12.87 11.47 -9.94
C PRO A 279 -13.63 12.75 -9.57
N PHE A 280 -12.91 13.86 -9.43
CA PHE A 280 -13.52 15.15 -9.15
C PHE A 280 -14.27 15.63 -10.39
N GLN A 281 -15.46 16.20 -10.20
CA GLN A 281 -16.24 16.78 -11.29
C GLN A 281 -15.55 18.04 -11.82
N ASN A 282 -15.34 18.10 -13.13
CA ASN A 282 -14.93 19.33 -13.80
C ASN A 282 -16.15 20.25 -13.98
N LEU A 283 -16.21 21.35 -13.23
CA LEU A 283 -17.25 22.38 -13.33
C LEU A 283 -16.77 23.61 -14.12
N SER A 284 -15.65 23.49 -14.82
CA SER A 284 -15.10 24.51 -15.72
C SER A 284 -15.89 24.55 -17.03
N ALA A 285 -15.86 25.68 -17.74
CA ALA A 285 -16.56 25.84 -19.03
C ALA A 285 -15.90 25.06 -20.19
N ASP A 286 -14.71 24.51 -19.95
CA ASP A 286 -13.85 23.88 -20.94
C ASP A 286 -13.59 22.41 -20.58
N PRO A 287 -14.12 21.45 -21.36
CA PRO A 287 -13.88 20.02 -21.19
C PRO A 287 -12.41 19.63 -21.36
N GLU A 288 -11.59 20.43 -22.07
CA GLU A 288 -10.16 20.18 -22.20
C GLU A 288 -9.42 20.32 -20.88
N GLN A 289 -10.04 20.87 -19.83
CA GLN A 289 -9.44 21.03 -18.49
C GLN A 289 -9.66 19.81 -17.58
N GLU A 290 -10.23 18.73 -18.09
CA GLU A 290 -10.49 17.52 -17.33
C GLU A 290 -9.21 16.79 -16.89
N TYR A 291 -8.09 17.03 -17.58
CA TYR A 291 -6.76 16.59 -17.11
C TYR A 291 -6.37 17.24 -15.78
N PHE A 292 -6.86 18.45 -15.50
CA PHE A 292 -6.51 19.22 -14.32
C PHE A 292 -7.20 18.67 -13.08
N SER A 293 -8.49 18.35 -13.18
CA SER A 293 -9.22 17.60 -12.15
C SER A 293 -8.64 16.21 -11.92
N ASP A 294 -8.25 15.52 -13.01
CA ASP A 294 -7.66 14.18 -12.94
C ASP A 294 -6.28 14.16 -12.27
N GLY A 295 -5.48 15.22 -12.44
CA GLY A 295 -4.17 15.39 -11.80
C GLY A 295 -4.27 15.65 -10.30
N ILE A 296 -5.19 16.51 -9.87
CA ILE A 296 -5.44 16.76 -8.44
C ILE A 296 -5.88 15.49 -7.72
N VAL A 297 -6.77 14.70 -8.33
CA VAL A 297 -7.19 13.40 -7.77
C VAL A 297 -6.01 12.44 -7.60
N GLU A 298 -5.07 12.43 -8.56
CA GLU A 298 -3.89 11.57 -8.55
C GLU A 298 -2.89 11.99 -7.45
N GLU A 299 -2.68 13.29 -7.27
CA GLU A 299 -1.83 13.84 -6.21
C GLU A 299 -2.41 13.57 -4.82
N ILE A 300 -3.72 13.79 -4.63
CA ILE A 300 -4.39 13.48 -3.37
C ILE A 300 -4.32 11.97 -3.07
N THR A 301 -4.54 11.11 -4.07
CA THR A 301 -4.41 9.65 -3.92
C THR A 301 -3.00 9.26 -3.51
N THR A 302 -1.99 9.85 -4.16
CA THR A 302 -0.56 9.59 -3.88
C THR A 302 -0.17 10.06 -2.48
N ALA A 303 -0.62 11.25 -2.07
CA ALA A 303 -0.33 11.80 -0.76
C ALA A 303 -0.99 11.01 0.37
N LEU A 304 -2.26 10.63 0.22
CA LEU A 304 -2.96 9.76 1.17
C LEU A 304 -2.30 8.38 1.28
N SER A 305 -1.74 7.86 0.18
CA SER A 305 -1.04 6.56 0.16
C SER A 305 0.26 6.55 0.98
N ARG A 306 0.82 7.73 1.31
CA ARG A 306 1.98 7.85 2.21
C ARG A 306 1.63 7.57 3.68
N PHE A 307 0.35 7.60 4.04
CA PHE A 307 -0.13 7.32 5.40
C PHE A 307 -0.32 5.82 5.61
N ARG A 308 0.62 5.21 6.34
CA ARG A 308 0.62 3.77 6.63
C ARG A 308 -0.59 3.27 7.44
N SER A 309 -1.33 4.18 8.06
CA SER A 309 -2.58 3.89 8.77
C SER A 309 -3.81 3.82 7.85
N LEU A 310 -3.66 4.14 6.56
CA LEU A 310 -4.75 4.16 5.58
C LEU A 310 -4.56 3.09 4.50
N PHE A 311 -5.62 2.37 4.19
CA PHE A 311 -5.66 1.51 3.00
C PHE A 311 -6.29 2.28 1.83
N VAL A 312 -5.45 2.78 0.92
CA VAL A 312 -5.91 3.60 -0.21
C VAL A 312 -6.18 2.72 -1.43
N ILE A 313 -7.40 2.78 -1.97
CA ILE A 313 -7.75 2.09 -3.21
C ILE A 313 -7.17 2.79 -4.42
N SER A 314 -6.63 1.99 -5.33
CA SER A 314 -6.02 2.47 -6.55
C SER A 314 -6.98 3.31 -7.41
N ARG A 315 -6.42 4.33 -8.04
CA ARG A 315 -7.12 5.24 -8.96
C ARG A 315 -7.92 4.52 -10.04
N ASN A 316 -7.43 3.40 -10.57
CA ASN A 316 -8.08 2.68 -11.67
C ASN A 316 -9.44 2.10 -11.26
N SER A 317 -9.59 1.66 -10.00
CA SER A 317 -10.87 1.19 -9.46
C SER A 317 -11.88 2.33 -9.33
N ALA A 318 -11.41 3.53 -8.93
CA ALA A 318 -12.23 4.72 -8.77
C ALA A 318 -12.71 5.33 -10.11
N PHE A 319 -11.89 5.24 -11.16
CA PHE A 319 -12.19 5.83 -12.47
C PHE A 319 -13.35 5.17 -13.21
N THR A 320 -13.75 3.95 -12.81
CA THR A 320 -14.96 3.28 -13.33
C THR A 320 -16.26 4.01 -13.01
N TYR A 321 -16.24 4.91 -12.02
CA TYR A 321 -17.38 5.74 -11.60
C TYR A 321 -17.38 7.13 -12.24
N LYS A 322 -16.41 7.45 -13.11
CA LYS A 322 -16.34 8.75 -13.80
C LYS A 322 -17.56 8.95 -14.72
N GLY A 323 -18.20 10.11 -14.61
CA GLY A 323 -19.36 10.48 -15.43
C GLY A 323 -20.66 9.72 -15.12
N ARG A 324 -20.72 8.97 -14.02
CA ARG A 324 -21.91 8.24 -13.56
C ARG A 324 -22.54 8.96 -12.37
N ALA A 325 -23.85 8.79 -12.19
CA ALA A 325 -24.49 9.14 -10.92
C ALA A 325 -24.00 8.17 -9.83
N ILE A 326 -23.38 8.70 -8.78
CA ILE A 326 -22.67 7.92 -7.76
C ILE A 326 -23.58 7.72 -6.54
N ASP A 327 -23.89 6.46 -6.21
CA ASP A 327 -24.41 6.09 -4.89
C ASP A 327 -23.22 5.68 -4.02
N VAL A 328 -22.85 6.56 -3.10
CA VAL A 328 -21.69 6.42 -2.20
C VAL A 328 -21.72 5.10 -1.43
N ARG A 329 -22.91 4.63 -1.01
CA ARG A 329 -23.04 3.35 -0.27
C ARG A 329 -22.77 2.15 -1.16
N ARG A 330 -23.18 2.25 -2.43
CA ARG A 330 -22.93 1.20 -3.42
C ARG A 330 -21.44 1.11 -3.76
N VAL A 331 -20.79 2.24 -3.98
CA VAL A 331 -19.33 2.30 -4.25
C VAL A 331 -18.54 1.75 -3.07
N GLY A 332 -18.92 2.11 -1.85
CA GLY A 332 -18.33 1.54 -0.63
C GLY A 332 -18.34 0.01 -0.59
N ARG A 333 -19.49 -0.59 -0.91
CA ARG A 333 -19.65 -2.05 -0.96
C ARG A 333 -18.89 -2.70 -2.10
N GLU A 334 -18.96 -2.13 -3.31
CA GLU A 334 -18.31 -2.68 -4.51
C GLU A 334 -16.78 -2.63 -4.40
N LEU A 335 -16.22 -1.59 -3.78
CA LEU A 335 -14.78 -1.42 -3.62
C LEU A 335 -14.23 -1.90 -2.27
N GLY A 336 -15.09 -2.30 -1.32
CA GLY A 336 -14.67 -2.69 0.03
C GLY A 336 -14.06 -1.53 0.83
N VAL A 337 -14.51 -0.29 0.59
CA VAL A 337 -13.97 0.92 1.22
C VAL A 337 -14.89 1.51 2.27
N ARG A 338 -14.29 2.00 3.35
CA ARG A 338 -15.01 2.63 4.46
C ARG A 338 -15.30 4.10 4.21
N TYR A 339 -14.43 4.78 3.48
CA TYR A 339 -14.51 6.22 3.24
C TYR A 339 -14.30 6.56 1.76
N LEU A 340 -14.96 7.61 1.32
CA LEU A 340 -14.90 8.12 -0.04
C LEU A 340 -14.56 9.60 0.01
N LEU A 341 -13.60 10.02 -0.80
CA LEU A 341 -13.31 11.43 -1.05
C LEU A 341 -13.82 11.78 -2.43
N GLU A 342 -14.79 12.69 -2.50
CA GLU A 342 -15.30 13.23 -3.76
C GLU A 342 -15.13 14.75 -3.80
N GLY A 343 -15.28 15.34 -4.99
CA GLY A 343 -15.01 16.76 -5.13
C GLY A 343 -15.32 17.32 -6.50
N SER A 344 -15.00 18.59 -6.65
CA SER A 344 -15.14 19.30 -7.91
C SER A 344 -13.99 20.28 -8.11
N VAL A 345 -13.65 20.52 -9.36
CA VAL A 345 -12.66 21.52 -9.76
C VAL A 345 -13.30 22.48 -10.74
N ARG A 346 -13.13 23.77 -10.49
CA ARG A 346 -13.62 24.84 -11.36
C ARG A 346 -12.50 25.82 -11.63
N LYS A 347 -12.07 25.89 -12.88
CA LYS A 347 -11.12 26.89 -13.36
C LYS A 347 -11.87 27.91 -14.23
N ALA A 348 -11.68 29.19 -13.91
CA ALA A 348 -12.30 30.30 -14.60
C ALA A 348 -11.31 31.45 -14.73
N ALA A 349 -10.89 31.75 -15.97
CA ALA A 349 -9.88 32.75 -16.30
C ALA A 349 -8.62 32.59 -15.40
N ASN A 350 -8.44 33.48 -14.43
CA ASN A 350 -7.31 33.45 -13.50
C ASN A 350 -7.60 32.93 -12.09
N ARG A 351 -8.66 32.13 -11.92
CA ARG A 351 -8.96 31.49 -10.63
C ARG A 351 -9.22 30.01 -10.77
N VAL A 352 -8.66 29.25 -9.84
CA VAL A 352 -8.93 27.83 -9.62
C VAL A 352 -9.65 27.68 -8.29
N ARG A 353 -10.74 26.93 -8.31
CA ARG A 353 -11.48 26.51 -7.12
C ARG A 353 -11.55 25.00 -7.05
N ILE A 354 -11.20 24.45 -5.91
CA ILE A 354 -11.26 23.02 -5.63
C ILE A 354 -12.15 22.83 -4.41
N THR A 355 -13.10 21.91 -4.50
CA THR A 355 -13.93 21.50 -3.35
C THR A 355 -13.72 20.01 -3.12
N GLY A 356 -13.50 19.61 -1.87
CA GLY A 356 -13.39 18.20 -1.49
C GLY A 356 -14.36 17.88 -0.36
N GLN A 357 -14.87 16.65 -0.34
CA GLN A 357 -15.75 16.15 0.71
C GLN A 357 -15.41 14.70 1.05
N LEU A 358 -15.25 14.42 2.35
CA LEU A 358 -15.03 13.08 2.88
C LEU A 358 -16.36 12.51 3.39
N ILE A 359 -16.70 11.31 2.94
CA ILE A 359 -17.98 10.65 3.22
C ILE A 359 -17.73 9.24 3.80
N GLU A 360 -18.45 8.89 4.87
CA GLU A 360 -18.49 7.53 5.41
C GLU A 360 -19.43 6.67 4.55
N ALA A 361 -18.91 5.58 3.98
CA ALA A 361 -19.63 4.78 2.99
C ALA A 361 -20.87 4.07 3.54
N GLU A 362 -20.83 3.67 4.81
CA GLU A 362 -21.92 2.90 5.44
C GLU A 362 -23.13 3.78 5.74
N SER A 363 -22.89 4.91 6.41
CA SER A 363 -23.94 5.84 6.82
C SER A 363 -24.30 6.88 5.75
N ALA A 364 -23.42 7.08 4.75
CA ALA A 364 -23.42 8.22 3.85
C ALA A 364 -23.28 9.58 4.58
N ALA A 365 -22.69 9.60 5.79
CA ALA A 365 -22.45 10.82 6.53
C ALA A 365 -21.25 11.60 5.96
N HIS A 366 -21.42 12.90 5.74
CA HIS A 366 -20.32 13.80 5.41
C HIS A 366 -19.51 14.09 6.67
N LEU A 367 -18.24 13.68 6.66
CA LEU A 367 -17.32 13.82 7.79
C LEU A 367 -16.53 15.12 7.71
N TRP A 368 -16.25 15.58 6.49
CA TRP A 368 -15.51 16.80 6.22
C TRP A 368 -15.90 17.35 4.84
N ALA A 369 -15.88 18.67 4.70
CA ALA A 369 -16.02 19.35 3.43
C ALA A 369 -15.28 20.68 3.49
N ASP A 370 -14.54 21.02 2.44
CA ASP A 370 -13.85 22.31 2.37
C ASP A 370 -13.66 22.80 0.93
N ARG A 371 -13.26 24.06 0.79
CA ARG A 371 -13.06 24.76 -0.47
C ARG A 371 -11.74 25.53 -0.48
N PHE A 372 -10.99 25.33 -1.55
CA PHE A 372 -9.72 25.99 -1.81
C PHE A 372 -9.85 26.89 -3.03
N ASP A 373 -9.35 28.12 -2.95
CA ASP A 373 -9.37 29.13 -4.00
C ASP A 373 -7.93 29.61 -4.26
N GLY A 374 -7.49 29.68 -5.52
CA GLY A 374 -6.15 30.09 -5.91
C GLY A 374 -6.03 30.56 -7.37
N THR A 375 -4.81 30.79 -7.83
CA THR A 375 -4.46 31.27 -9.18
C THR A 375 -3.75 30.16 -10.00
N PRO A 376 -3.90 30.12 -11.34
CA PRO A 376 -3.17 29.18 -12.19
C PRO A 376 -1.66 29.43 -12.32
N GLU A 377 -1.16 30.62 -11.99
CA GLU A 377 0.28 30.93 -12.09
C GLU A 377 1.14 30.21 -11.03
N ASP A 378 0.55 29.93 -9.88
CA ASP A 378 1.21 29.27 -8.74
C ASP A 378 0.86 27.77 -8.71
N ILE A 379 0.62 27.16 -9.88
CA ILE A 379 -0.08 25.87 -9.98
C ILE A 379 0.56 24.75 -9.15
N PHE A 380 1.89 24.69 -9.09
CA PHE A 380 2.63 23.68 -8.35
C PHE A 380 2.58 23.94 -6.83
N ASP A 381 2.71 25.19 -6.41
CA ASP A 381 2.56 25.58 -5.01
C ASP A 381 1.11 25.39 -4.53
N LEU A 382 0.14 25.65 -5.41
CA LEU A 382 -1.28 25.41 -5.17
C LEU A 382 -1.58 23.91 -5.06
N GLN A 383 -0.94 23.07 -5.88
CA GLN A 383 -1.05 21.61 -5.79
C GLN A 383 -0.48 21.08 -4.47
N ASP A 384 0.70 21.55 -4.06
CA ASP A 384 1.31 21.17 -2.78
C ASP A 384 0.49 21.67 -1.58
N GLN A 385 -0.05 22.89 -1.66
CA GLN A 385 -0.90 23.47 -0.63
C GLN A 385 -2.25 22.76 -0.52
N VAL A 386 -2.90 22.45 -1.65
CA VAL A 386 -4.14 21.66 -1.70
C VAL A 386 -3.88 20.29 -1.11
N THR A 387 -2.81 19.61 -1.52
CA THR A 387 -2.45 18.29 -1.03
C THR A 387 -2.20 18.30 0.49
N SER A 388 -1.37 19.22 0.98
CA SER A 388 -1.06 19.36 2.41
C SER A 388 -2.30 19.72 3.24
N SER A 389 -3.17 20.61 2.73
CA SER A 389 -4.39 21.03 3.42
C SER A 389 -5.47 19.94 3.42
N VAL A 390 -5.63 19.23 2.30
CA VAL A 390 -6.55 18.10 2.17
C VAL A 390 -6.13 16.98 3.13
N VAL A 391 -4.86 16.61 3.15
CA VAL A 391 -4.32 15.63 4.09
C VAL A 391 -4.45 16.08 5.55
N GLY A 392 -4.08 17.33 5.84
CA GLY A 392 -4.11 17.92 7.18
C GLY A 392 -5.52 18.04 7.76
N ALA A 393 -6.54 18.16 6.92
CA ALA A 393 -7.94 18.24 7.34
C ALA A 393 -8.66 16.88 7.33
N ILE A 394 -8.33 15.98 6.41
CA ILE A 394 -8.95 14.64 6.30
C ILE A 394 -8.46 13.71 7.40
N SER A 395 -7.16 13.71 7.74
CA SER A 395 -6.60 12.75 8.69
C SER A 395 -7.24 12.85 10.10
N PRO A 396 -7.41 14.05 10.69
CA PRO A 396 -8.09 14.18 11.99
C PRO A 396 -9.58 13.83 11.94
N ALA A 397 -10.27 14.18 10.86
CA ALA A 397 -11.69 13.85 10.70
C ALA A 397 -11.91 12.33 10.63
N LEU A 398 -11.00 11.63 9.95
CA LEU A 398 -11.01 10.18 9.86
C LEU A 398 -10.68 9.50 11.20
N GLU A 399 -9.67 9.99 11.91
CA GLU A 399 -9.31 9.50 13.24
C GLU A 399 -10.49 9.65 14.22
N GLN A 400 -11.14 10.81 14.23
CA GLN A 400 -12.32 11.06 15.04
C GLN A 400 -13.49 10.14 14.65
N ALA A 401 -13.70 9.92 13.35
CA ALA A 401 -14.74 9.01 12.86
C ALA A 401 -14.49 7.56 13.27
N GLU A 402 -13.24 7.07 13.23
CA GLU A 402 -12.88 5.74 13.71
C GLU A 402 -13.01 5.63 15.24
N ILE A 403 -12.64 6.67 16.00
CA ILE A 403 -12.87 6.74 17.44
C ILE A 403 -14.37 6.66 17.74
N ASP A 404 -15.21 7.43 17.05
CA ASP A 404 -16.65 7.43 17.29
C ASP A 404 -17.33 6.16 16.79
N ARG A 405 -16.78 5.50 15.75
CA ARG A 405 -17.22 4.18 15.30
C ARG A 405 -16.84 3.09 16.29
N ALA A 406 -15.63 3.11 16.84
CA ALA A 406 -15.22 2.21 17.90
C ALA A 406 -16.13 2.37 19.12
N LYS A 407 -16.52 3.62 19.45
CA LYS A 407 -17.54 3.90 20.48
C LYS A 407 -18.92 3.28 20.19
N ARG A 408 -19.28 3.10 18.92
CA ARG A 408 -20.57 2.54 18.45
C ARG A 408 -20.60 1.02 18.39
N LYS A 409 -19.46 0.31 18.37
CA LYS A 409 -19.46 -1.16 18.46
C LYS A 409 -19.98 -1.57 19.84
N PRO A 410 -21.10 -2.30 19.94
CA PRO A 410 -21.53 -2.85 21.21
C PRO A 410 -20.49 -3.86 21.70
N THR A 411 -20.20 -3.84 22.99
CA THR A 411 -19.57 -4.98 23.68
C THR A 411 -20.45 -6.23 23.53
N GLU A 412 -19.84 -7.40 23.39
CA GLU A 412 -20.57 -8.68 23.41
C GLU A 412 -21.07 -9.02 24.83
N SER A 413 -20.56 -8.32 25.85
CA SER A 413 -20.98 -8.43 27.24
C SER A 413 -22.10 -7.43 27.53
N LEU A 414 -23.35 -7.90 27.52
CA LEU A 414 -24.53 -7.11 27.90
C LEU A 414 -24.37 -6.44 29.29
N GLY A 415 -23.65 -7.11 30.21
CA GLY A 415 -23.32 -6.56 31.52
C GLY A 415 -22.36 -5.37 31.45
N ALA A 416 -21.29 -5.48 30.64
CA ALA A 416 -20.38 -4.36 30.40
C ALA A 416 -21.11 -3.18 29.72
N TYR A 417 -22.06 -3.47 28.82
CA TYR A 417 -22.86 -2.44 28.15
C TYR A 417 -23.78 -1.70 29.12
N ASP A 418 -24.44 -2.39 30.06
CA ASP A 418 -25.28 -1.76 31.08
C ASP A 418 -24.49 -0.77 31.94
N TYR A 419 -23.33 -1.19 32.45
CA TYR A 419 -22.45 -0.32 33.23
C TYR A 419 -21.97 0.89 32.41
N PHE A 420 -21.63 0.67 31.13
CA PHE A 420 -21.25 1.76 30.22
C PHE A 420 -22.39 2.76 29.98
N LEU A 421 -23.62 2.31 29.76
CA LEU A 421 -24.77 3.18 29.59
C LEU A 421 -25.09 3.99 30.86
N ARG A 422 -25.01 3.35 32.04
CA ARG A 422 -25.19 4.02 33.33
C ARG A 422 -24.10 5.06 33.58
N GLY A 423 -22.84 4.76 33.25
CA GLY A 423 -21.74 5.71 33.33
C GLY A 423 -21.96 6.93 32.42
N ARG A 424 -22.42 6.69 31.18
CA ARG A 424 -22.76 7.78 30.24
C ARG A 424 -23.92 8.65 30.73
N ALA A 425 -24.95 8.06 31.31
CA ALA A 425 -26.06 8.81 31.88
C ALA A 425 -25.61 9.69 33.05
N THR A 426 -24.72 9.16 33.89
CA THR A 426 -24.15 9.87 35.05
C THR A 426 -23.28 11.07 34.62
N LEU A 427 -22.54 10.95 33.51
CA LEU A 427 -21.81 12.09 32.93
C LEU A 427 -22.71 13.22 32.44
N HIS A 428 -23.94 12.92 32.00
CA HIS A 428 -24.86 13.96 31.54
C HIS A 428 -25.33 14.91 32.66
N GLU A 429 -25.14 14.53 33.93
CA GLU A 429 -25.43 15.39 35.08
C GLU A 429 -24.35 16.46 35.32
N GLY A 430 -23.19 16.36 34.66
CA GLY A 430 -22.21 17.45 34.50
C GLY A 430 -21.50 17.95 35.77
N SER A 431 -21.56 17.20 36.88
CA SER A 431 -20.91 17.57 38.14
C SER A 431 -19.55 16.87 38.33
N VAL A 432 -18.63 17.47 39.08
CA VAL A 432 -17.33 16.84 39.43
C VAL A 432 -17.53 15.48 40.13
N GLN A 433 -18.58 15.35 40.94
CA GLN A 433 -18.94 14.08 41.55
C GLN A 433 -19.46 13.08 40.52
N GLY A 434 -20.27 13.52 39.56
CA GLY A 434 -20.75 12.69 38.45
C GLY A 434 -19.63 12.13 37.57
N HIS A 435 -18.52 12.86 37.40
CA HIS A 435 -17.33 12.34 36.68
C HIS A 435 -16.65 11.20 37.46
N LYS A 436 -16.53 11.32 38.79
CA LYS A 436 -15.96 10.25 39.63
C LYS A 436 -16.85 9.02 39.67
N ASP A 437 -18.17 9.20 39.76
CA ASP A 437 -19.13 8.09 39.82
C ASP A 437 -19.23 7.39 38.45
N ALA A 438 -19.20 8.15 37.36
CA ALA A 438 -19.13 7.60 36.00
C ALA A 438 -17.83 6.82 35.75
N LEU A 439 -16.70 7.30 36.26
CA LEU A 439 -15.42 6.61 36.14
C LEU A 439 -15.45 5.22 36.78
N GLN A 440 -16.08 5.06 37.95
CA GLN A 440 -16.26 3.74 38.58
C GLN A 440 -17.11 2.80 37.72
N LEU A 441 -18.16 3.32 37.09
CA LEU A 441 -19.03 2.55 36.19
C LEU A 441 -18.28 2.12 34.91
N PHE A 442 -17.43 2.99 34.35
CA PHE A 442 -16.59 2.61 33.20
C PHE A 442 -15.52 1.59 33.55
N TYR A 443 -14.90 1.67 34.73
CA TYR A 443 -14.00 0.62 35.19
C TYR A 443 -14.70 -0.73 35.34
N ARG A 444 -15.93 -0.73 35.85
CA ARG A 444 -16.69 -1.97 35.95
C ARG A 444 -17.06 -2.55 34.58
N ALA A 445 -17.31 -1.70 33.57
CA ALA A 445 -17.48 -2.13 32.20
C ALA A 445 -16.19 -2.75 31.61
N ILE A 446 -15.03 -2.15 31.89
CA ILE A 446 -13.71 -2.66 31.47
C ILE A 446 -13.38 -4.02 32.13
N GLU A 447 -13.70 -4.19 33.42
CA GLU A 447 -13.47 -5.47 34.10
C GLU A 447 -14.31 -6.61 33.52
N LEU A 448 -15.52 -6.29 33.05
CA LEU A 448 -16.45 -7.27 32.49
C LEU A 448 -16.21 -7.55 31.00
N ASP A 449 -15.60 -6.60 30.29
CA ASP A 449 -15.12 -6.78 28.92
C ASP A 449 -13.81 -5.99 28.73
N PRO A 450 -12.65 -6.65 28.91
CA PRO A 450 -11.34 -6.02 28.76
C PRO A 450 -11.05 -5.44 27.37
N ASP A 451 -11.80 -5.87 26.35
CA ASP A 451 -11.67 -5.39 24.96
C ASP A 451 -12.66 -4.26 24.64
N PHE A 452 -13.45 -3.80 25.62
CA PHE A 452 -14.46 -2.76 25.43
C PHE A 452 -13.86 -1.35 25.33
N ALA A 453 -13.27 -1.04 24.18
CA ALA A 453 -12.56 0.20 23.88
C ALA A 453 -13.35 1.48 24.24
N SER A 454 -14.67 1.48 24.05
CA SER A 454 -15.55 2.60 24.41
C SER A 454 -15.49 2.95 25.90
N ALA A 455 -15.39 1.96 26.77
CA ALA A 455 -15.32 2.16 28.21
C ALA A 455 -13.97 2.80 28.62
N TYR A 456 -12.86 2.39 27.99
CA TYR A 456 -11.55 3.03 28.20
C TYR A 456 -11.55 4.50 27.74
N GLY A 457 -12.13 4.79 26.57
CA GLY A 457 -12.22 6.16 26.06
C GLY A 457 -13.02 7.08 26.99
N MET A 458 -14.13 6.59 27.56
CA MET A 458 -14.93 7.38 28.50
C MET A 458 -14.28 7.49 29.89
N ALA A 459 -13.56 6.47 30.35
CA ALA A 459 -12.76 6.55 31.58
C ALA A 459 -11.65 7.63 31.44
N ALA A 460 -10.96 7.66 30.29
CA ALA A 460 -9.97 8.70 29.98
C ALA A 460 -10.61 10.10 29.95
N TYR A 461 -11.81 10.24 29.36
CA TYR A 461 -12.55 11.50 29.37
C TYR A 461 -12.82 12.03 30.78
N CYS A 462 -13.18 11.15 31.72
CA CYS A 462 -13.42 11.49 33.14
C CYS A 462 -12.15 11.89 33.90
N TYR A 463 -10.95 11.58 33.39
CA TYR A 463 -9.69 12.05 33.96
C TYR A 463 -9.30 13.45 33.46
N CYS A 464 -9.75 13.82 32.26
CA CYS A 464 -9.42 15.09 31.63
C CYS A 464 -10.34 16.25 32.04
N HIS A 465 -11.50 15.97 32.63
CA HIS A 465 -12.53 16.92 33.05
C HIS A 465 -12.94 16.64 34.50
#